data_AF-A0A7J6R3S4-F1
#
_entry.id   AF-A0A7J6R3S4-F1
#
_cell.length_a   1.000
_cell.length_b   1.000
_cell.length_c   1.000
_cell.angle_alpha   90.00
_cell.angle_beta   90.00
_cell.angle_gamma   90.00
#
_symmetry.space_group_name_H-M   'P 1'
#
loop_
_entity.id
_entity.type
_entity.pdbx_description
1 polymer ?
#
loop_
_entity_poly.entity_id
_entity_poly.type
_entity_poly.pdbx_seq_one_letter_code
_entity_poly.pdbx_strand_id
1 'polypeptide(L)'
;MPENESKTGSGRAQPPDRLLYTVRAEDSPLTRGLAKLLTSKLNGKNPEEVLAVDGEELVEHFGLAHSLTPQRTNGFVSMIRHMQRQADEKRRERQRLLRGRKKRLS
;
A
#
# COMPACT_ATOMS: atom_id res chain seq x y z
N MET A 1 -6.06 6.91 39.34
CA MET A 1 -4.86 6.73 38.50
C MET A 1 -5.26 5.96 37.25
N PRO A 2 -5.41 6.61 36.08
CA PRO A 2 -5.39 5.90 34.80
C PRO A 2 -4.18 6.31 33.95
N GLU A 3 -3.33 5.30 33.73
CA GLU A 3 -2.72 4.87 32.46
C GLU A 3 -2.28 5.93 31.42
N ASN A 4 -0.95 6.08 31.38
CA ASN A 4 -0.18 6.72 30.32
C ASN A 4 -0.08 5.76 29.11
N GLU A 5 -0.89 5.99 28.08
CA GLU A 5 -0.65 5.43 26.75
C GLU A 5 -0.16 6.55 25.81
N SER A 6 1.17 6.69 25.81
CA SER A 6 2.02 6.96 24.65
C SER A 6 1.32 7.56 23.43
N LYS A 7 1.22 8.89 23.45
CA LYS A 7 1.07 9.74 22.28
C LYS A 7 2.18 9.43 21.24
N THR A 8 1.93 8.54 20.29
CA THR A 8 2.66 8.54 19.01
C THR A 8 1.88 9.37 18.01
N GLY A 9 2.55 10.44 17.58
CA GLY A 9 1.95 11.61 16.95
C GLY A 9 1.28 11.43 15.60
N SER A 10 0.65 12.54 15.22
CA SER A 10 0.27 12.95 13.87
C SER A 10 -1.19 12.73 13.49
N GLY A 11 -2.07 13.45 14.19
CA GLY A 11 -3.31 14.01 13.62
C GLY A 11 -3.03 15.03 12.51
N ARG A 12 -2.33 14.62 11.45
CA ARG A 12 -2.46 15.30 10.16
C ARG A 12 -3.76 14.78 9.58
N ALA A 13 -4.72 15.67 9.31
CA ALA A 13 -5.88 15.38 8.50
C ALA A 13 -5.43 14.49 7.33
N GLN A 14 -5.72 13.20 7.42
CA GLN A 14 -5.26 12.23 6.46
C GLN A 14 -6.02 12.57 5.18
N PRO A 15 -5.36 12.91 4.06
CA PRO A 15 -6.08 13.15 2.83
C PRO A 15 -6.97 11.92 2.55
N PRO A 16 -8.24 12.10 2.17
CA PRO A 16 -9.25 11.03 2.12
C PRO A 16 -8.98 9.96 1.05
N ASP A 17 -7.79 9.97 0.44
CA ASP A 17 -7.35 9.11 -0.65
C ASP A 17 -6.19 8.18 -0.28
N ARG A 18 -5.75 8.18 0.98
CA ARG A 18 -4.65 7.30 1.41
C ARG A 18 -5.08 5.84 1.47
N LEU A 19 -4.34 4.98 0.78
CA LEU A 19 -4.49 3.54 0.89
C LEU A 19 -3.78 3.03 2.15
N LEU A 20 -4.51 2.25 2.95
CA LEU A 20 -3.98 1.52 4.10
C LEU A 20 -4.03 0.04 3.77
N TYR A 21 -2.88 -0.60 3.86
CA TYR A 21 -2.70 -2.03 3.66
C TYR A 21 -2.30 -2.67 4.99
N THR A 22 -2.84 -3.86 5.23
CA THR A 22 -2.46 -4.74 6.34
C THR A 22 -2.13 -6.10 5.76
N VAL A 23 -0.93 -6.61 6.00
CA VAL A 23 -0.56 -7.95 5.55
C VAL A 23 -0.90 -8.95 6.64
N ARG A 24 -1.78 -9.91 6.36
CA ARG A 24 -2.01 -11.04 7.24
C ARG A 24 -0.96 -12.12 6.98
N ALA A 25 -0.62 -12.88 8.01
CA ALA A 25 0.39 -13.94 7.90
C ALA A 25 0.00 -15.06 6.92
N GLU A 26 -1.30 -15.21 6.66
CA GLU A 26 -1.86 -16.17 5.70
C GLU A 26 -1.83 -15.66 4.24
N ASP A 27 -1.79 -14.34 4.01
CA ASP A 27 -1.92 -13.75 2.68
C ASP A 27 -0.62 -13.80 1.88
N SER A 28 0.49 -14.20 2.50
CA SER A 28 1.78 -14.26 1.79
C SER A 28 2.74 -15.30 2.37
N PRO A 29 3.31 -16.20 1.52
CA PRO A 29 4.43 -17.05 1.89
C PRO A 29 5.69 -16.26 2.23
N LEU A 30 5.75 -14.99 1.83
CA LEU A 30 6.86 -14.09 2.01
C LEU A 30 7.18 -13.88 3.49
N THR A 31 8.46 -13.73 3.82
CA THR A 31 8.89 -13.47 5.19
C THR A 31 8.18 -12.22 5.70
N ARG A 32 7.41 -12.34 6.78
CA ARG A 32 6.57 -11.28 7.41
C ARG A 32 7.27 -9.90 7.49
N GLY A 33 8.61 -9.87 7.56
CA GLY A 33 9.43 -8.66 7.50
C GLY A 33 9.37 -7.90 6.17
N LEU A 34 9.46 -8.57 5.02
CA LEU A 34 9.42 -7.93 3.70
C LEU A 34 8.04 -7.36 3.39
N ALA A 35 6.99 -8.05 3.84
CA ALA A 35 5.62 -7.59 3.79
C ALA A 35 5.41 -6.30 4.59
N LYS A 36 5.99 -6.23 5.79
CA LYS A 36 5.96 -5.01 6.63
C LYS A 36 6.70 -3.85 5.98
N LEU A 37 7.86 -4.10 5.36
CA LEU A 37 8.61 -3.06 4.64
C LEU A 37 7.82 -2.51 3.46
N LEU A 38 7.22 -3.39 2.65
CA LEU A 38 6.39 -2.97 1.52
C LEU A 38 5.20 -2.14 1.99
N THR A 39 4.48 -2.65 2.99
CA THR A 39 3.32 -1.98 3.58
C THR A 39 3.71 -0.62 4.16
N SER A 40 4.85 -0.51 4.84
CA SER A 40 5.35 0.77 5.36
C SER A 40 5.64 1.80 4.28
N LYS A 41 5.94 1.36 3.05
CA LYS A 41 6.32 2.24 1.94
C LYS A 41 5.14 2.62 1.05
N LEU A 42 4.12 1.78 1.01
CA LEU A 42 2.89 2.02 0.26
C LEU A 42 1.76 2.60 1.11
N ASN A 43 1.79 2.42 2.44
CA ASN A 43 0.80 3.01 3.32
C ASN A 43 0.84 4.54 3.27
N GLY A 44 -0.34 5.12 3.10
CA GLY A 44 -0.45 6.57 3.00
C GLY A 44 -0.02 7.13 1.65
N LYS A 45 0.14 6.30 0.62
CA LYS A 45 0.23 6.76 -0.75
C LYS A 45 -1.14 6.84 -1.42
N ASN A 46 -1.23 7.73 -2.39
CA ASN A 46 -2.38 7.89 -3.25
C ASN A 46 -2.42 6.70 -4.22
N PRO A 47 -3.59 6.31 -4.75
CA PRO A 47 -3.68 5.20 -5.69
C PRO A 47 -2.75 5.35 -6.91
N GLU A 48 -2.59 6.56 -7.41
CA GLU A 48 -1.70 6.86 -8.54
C GLU A 48 -0.22 6.64 -8.20
N GLU A 49 0.20 7.00 -6.99
CA GLU A 49 1.56 6.77 -6.52
C GLU A 49 1.82 5.28 -6.29
N VAL A 50 0.83 4.51 -5.84
CA VAL A 50 0.95 3.05 -5.71
C VAL A 50 1.06 2.39 -7.08
N LEU A 51 0.31 2.89 -8.07
CA LEU A 51 0.36 2.40 -9.45
C LEU A 51 1.67 2.72 -10.16
N ALA A 52 2.33 3.82 -9.81
CA ALA A 52 3.61 4.22 -10.38
C ALA A 52 4.83 3.49 -9.79
N VAL A 53 4.64 2.69 -8.74
CA VAL A 53 5.73 1.94 -8.10
C VAL A 53 6.13 0.75 -8.96
N ASP A 54 7.41 0.67 -9.33
CA ASP A 54 7.98 -0.55 -9.91
C ASP A 54 8.40 -1.52 -8.80
N GLY A 55 7.99 -2.78 -8.96
CA GLY A 55 8.31 -3.83 -8.00
C GLY A 55 9.76 -4.30 -8.07
N GLU A 56 10.39 -4.26 -9.24
CA GLU A 56 11.79 -4.63 -9.42
C GLU A 56 12.70 -3.51 -8.86
N GLU A 57 12.37 -2.25 -9.17
CA GLU A 57 13.07 -1.09 -8.62
C GLU A 57 13.00 -1.06 -7.09
N LEU A 58 11.87 -1.43 -6.48
CA LEU A 58 11.79 -1.53 -5.02
C LEU A 58 12.69 -2.63 -4.45
N VAL A 59 12.80 -3.78 -5.11
CA VAL A 59 13.69 -4.87 -4.66
C VAL A 59 15.15 -4.42 -4.71
N GLU A 60 15.53 -3.71 -5.76
CA GLU A 60 16.86 -3.11 -5.90
C GLU A 60 17.10 -2.00 -4.87
N HIS A 61 16.15 -1.08 -4.71
CA HIS A 61 16.23 0.04 -3.78
C HIS A 61 16.39 -0.41 -2.32
N PHE A 62 15.77 -1.53 -1.93
CA PHE A 62 15.95 -2.10 -0.59
C PHE A 62 17.22 -2.95 -0.46
N GLY A 63 18.03 -3.09 -1.51
CA GLY A 63 19.20 -3.97 -1.52
C GLY A 63 18.82 -5.45 -1.38
N LEU A 64 17.55 -5.79 -1.66
CA LEU A 64 17.01 -7.12 -1.46
C LEU A 64 17.33 -8.07 -2.61
N ALA A 65 17.71 -7.54 -3.77
CA ALA A 65 18.07 -8.33 -4.95
C ALA A 65 19.13 -9.41 -4.64
N HIS A 66 20.09 -9.12 -3.76
CA HIS A 66 21.14 -10.07 -3.34
C HIS A 66 20.76 -10.95 -2.14
N SER A 67 19.71 -10.59 -1.40
CA SER A 67 19.28 -11.30 -0.19
C SER A 67 18.10 -12.25 -0.44
N LEU A 68 17.40 -12.09 -1.57
CA LEU A 68 16.22 -12.87 -1.92
C LEU A 68 16.54 -13.91 -2.97
N THR A 69 16.01 -15.12 -2.78
CA THR A 69 15.96 -16.11 -3.85
C THR A 69 14.94 -15.67 -4.91
N PRO A 70 15.04 -16.15 -6.17
CA PRO A 70 14.08 -15.82 -7.23
C PRO A 70 12.62 -16.05 -6.81
N GLN A 71 12.35 -17.10 -6.03
CA GLN A 71 11.01 -17.40 -5.52
C GLN A 71 10.49 -16.32 -4.54
N ARG A 72 11.37 -15.76 -3.70
CA ARG A 72 11.02 -14.69 -2.77
C ARG A 72 10.80 -13.35 -3.48
N THR A 73 11.64 -13.04 -4.47
CA THR A 73 11.47 -11.87 -5.34
C THR A 73 10.15 -11.93 -6.09
N ASN A 74 9.82 -13.08 -6.68
CA ASN A 74 8.53 -13.27 -7.37
C ASN A 74 7.33 -13.10 -6.42
N GLY A 75 7.45 -13.59 -5.18
CA GLY A 75 6.44 -13.35 -4.14
C GLY A 75 6.29 -11.87 -3.81
N PHE A 76 7.40 -11.14 -3.70
CA PHE A 76 7.41 -9.70 -3.42
C PHE A 76 6.74 -8.90 -4.54
N VAL A 77 7.16 -9.13 -5.78
CA VAL A 77 6.58 -8.48 -6.97
C VAL A 77 5.09 -8.82 -7.13
N SER A 78 4.69 -10.06 -6.83
CA SER A 78 3.27 -10.47 -6.91
C SER A 78 2.38 -9.72 -5.90
N MET A 79 2.88 -9.47 -4.69
CA MET A 79 2.16 -8.65 -3.71
C MET A 79 2.05 -7.19 -4.15
N ILE A 80 3.11 -6.61 -4.74
CA ILE A 80 3.07 -5.25 -5.29
C ILE A 80 2.00 -5.17 -6.37
N ARG A 81 1.97 -6.12 -7.30
CA ARG A 81 0.94 -6.22 -8.33
C ARG A 81 -0.46 -6.36 -7.73
N HIS A 82 -0.62 -7.10 -6.63
CA HIS A 82 -1.90 -7.19 -5.93
C HIS A 82 -2.33 -5.83 -5.35
N MET A 83 -1.43 -5.12 -4.70
CA MET A 83 -1.69 -3.79 -4.14
C MET A 83 -2.02 -2.76 -5.22
N GLN A 84 -1.32 -2.81 -6.36
CA GLN A 84 -1.60 -1.99 -7.54
C GLN A 84 -3.01 -2.24 -8.08
N ARG A 85 -3.45 -3.51 -8.16
CA ARG A 85 -4.84 -3.81 -8.58
C ARG A 85 -5.87 -3.19 -7.64
N GLN A 86 -5.68 -3.35 -6.32
CA GLN A 86 -6.57 -2.73 -5.33
C GLN A 86 -6.55 -1.19 -5.42
N ALA A 87 -5.39 -0.60 -5.69
CA ALA A 87 -5.25 0.83 -5.89
C ALA A 87 -6.03 1.30 -7.14
N ASP A 88 -5.90 0.60 -8.27
CA ASP A 88 -6.64 0.93 -9.49
C ASP A 88 -8.15 0.82 -9.30
N GLU A 89 -8.62 -0.23 -8.61
CA GLU A 89 -10.03 -0.40 -8.26
C GLU A 89 -10.55 0.79 -7.44
N LYS A 90 -9.86 1.17 -6.37
CA LYS A 90 -10.23 2.34 -5.56
C LYS A 90 -10.21 3.63 -6.39
N ARG A 91 -9.22 3.79 -7.28
CA ARG A 91 -9.13 4.96 -8.18
C ARG A 91 -10.35 5.05 -9.08
N ARG A 92 -10.76 3.93 -9.68
CA ARG A 92 -11.93 3.85 -10.57
C ARG A 92 -13.23 4.09 -9.81
N GLU A 93 -13.38 3.52 -8.62
CA GLU A 93 -14.55 3.73 -7.76
C GLU A 93 -14.72 5.21 -7.40
N ARG A 94 -13.63 5.86 -6.98
CA ARG A 94 -13.58 7.30 -6.70
C ARG A 94 -14.00 8.13 -7.91
N GLN A 95 -13.47 7.81 -9.10
CA GLN A 95 -13.83 8.51 -10.34
C GLN A 95 -15.32 8.35 -10.68
N ARG A 96 -15.91 7.16 -10.44
CA ARG A 96 -17.35 6.93 -10.62
C ARG A 96 -18.20 7.76 -9.66
N LEU A 97 -17.82 7.81 -8.38
CA LEU A 97 -18.51 8.61 -7.35
C LEU A 97 -18.48 10.12 -7.68
N LEU A 98 -17.33 10.64 -8.10
CA LEU A 98 -17.18 12.05 -8.48
C LEU A 98 -18.01 12.41 -9.71
N ARG A 99 -18.07 11.51 -10.71
CA ARG A 99 -18.92 11.68 -11.90
C ARG A 99 -20.41 11.62 -11.55
N GLY A 100 -20.81 10.78 -10.60
CA GLY A 100 -22.19 10.66 -10.12
C GLY A 100 -22.68 11.87 -9.31
N ARG A 101 -21.84 12.45 -8.44
CA ARG A 101 -22.19 13.66 -7.66
C ARG A 101 -22.45 14.88 -8.53
N LYS A 102 -21.66 15.09 -9.60
CA LYS A 102 -21.88 16.22 -10.53
C LYS A 102 -23.23 16.15 -11.26
N LYS A 103 -23.75 14.96 -11.55
CA LYS A 103 -25.05 14.76 -12.22
C LYS A 103 -26.27 15.04 -11.33
N ARG A 104 -26.12 15.11 -10.00
CA ARG A 104 -27.23 15.40 -9.07
C ARG A 104 -27.31 16.88 -8.66
N LEU A 105 -26.33 17.69 -9.04
CA LEU A 105 -26.22 19.11 -8.67
C LEU A 105 -26.39 20.03 -9.88
N SER A 106 -26.89 19.50 -11.00
CA SER A 106 -27.27 20.22 -12.22
C SER A 106 -28.65 19.72 -12.64
#